data_AF-A0A1B0GPR8-F1
#
_entry.id   AF-A0A1B0GPR8-F1
#
_cell.length_a   1.000
_cell.length_b   1.000
_cell.length_c   1.000
_cell.angle_alpha   90.00
_cell.angle_beta   90.00
_cell.angle_gamma   90.00
#
_symmetry.space_group_name_H-M   'P 1'
#
loop_
_entity.id
_entity.type
_entity.pdbx_description
1 polymer ?
#
loop_
_entity_poly.entity_id
_entity_poly.type
_entity_poly.pdbx_seq_one_letter_code
_entity_poly.pdbx_strand_id
1 'polypeptide(L)'
;KASTENRTHSRFEKPRDYIDYLRDREHPFHKIHACVENLRVALTSNPISWIKEFGEEGIDEFLWRDFKPQKWFEKTEYECIRCLKAILNNTWGLNAIIGPQQHAAVLLLAQCLDPRKPHTMCEALKLLAGLCLIPERNGYDKVLRAITNAAATVDKTGERFRWIVEGLFVEHDANDTKRELCYLCLMFFNTILNSPDLNFRLHLRCEIMRTGLYERMELLADIVENSNMDSLKKHYKIFNDAREDDSEEFSQRFDNVRLELDDMNDCYELVKNIVSDTSAEPYFLSILQHLLFIRDDHEYRPAYFQLIEECVSQIVFFKNGCDPNFKSRDFHINVDMLLDDQVEKSKQKDQRRNEEYEKKIEALETAKQEAEAHAATLMEKIKSYEESGVVPVVQSKLPDIKIPPPPPPPMQKLQPGAPPPPPPPPGAPRGGGPPPPPPPPGMGPPPPPPPPGMGPPPPPMGGIGFPPPAKVLVLPHGLKPKKKWDVDGPIKRANWQVITPAKMSEKAFWVKCKEDRLASEDIFLGLSSKFTSKPVK
;
A
#
# COMPACT_ATOMS: atom_id res chain seq x y z
N LYS A 1 -24.37 -25.72 77.39
CA LYS A 1 -23.21 -24.94 76.92
C LYS A 1 -23.11 -25.15 75.42
N ALA A 2 -23.70 -24.22 74.67
CA ALA A 2 -23.70 -24.19 73.22
C ALA A 2 -22.35 -23.71 72.69
N SER A 3 -22.18 -23.82 71.36
CA SER A 3 -21.13 -23.25 70.49
C SER A 3 -19.85 -24.09 70.30
N THR A 4 -19.96 -25.13 69.46
CA THR A 4 -18.83 -25.60 68.66
C THR A 4 -19.25 -26.02 67.25
N GLU A 5 -20.35 -25.45 66.74
CA GLU A 5 -20.85 -25.62 65.38
C GLU A 5 -21.18 -24.25 64.82
N ASN A 6 -20.22 -23.65 64.10
CA ASN A 6 -20.37 -22.63 63.04
C ASN A 6 -19.04 -21.90 62.78
N ARG A 7 -18.04 -22.62 62.27
CA ARG A 7 -16.92 -22.04 61.50
C ARG A 7 -16.86 -22.71 60.14
N THR A 8 -17.82 -22.39 59.28
CA THR A 8 -17.86 -22.83 57.87
C THR A 8 -17.39 -21.75 56.90
N HIS A 9 -16.63 -20.75 57.39
CA HIS A 9 -15.94 -19.79 56.55
C HIS A 9 -14.46 -19.74 56.95
N SER A 10 -13.59 -19.58 55.95
CA SER A 10 -12.15 -19.27 56.05
C SER A 10 -11.17 -20.44 55.91
N ARG A 11 -11.13 -21.09 54.73
CA ARG A 11 -9.95 -21.91 54.33
C ARG A 11 -8.83 -21.05 53.74
N PHE A 12 -9.17 -19.88 53.19
CA PHE A 12 -8.24 -18.97 52.53
C PHE A 12 -8.45 -17.55 53.04
N GLU A 13 -7.53 -17.05 53.87
CA GLU A 13 -7.59 -15.70 54.46
C GLU A 13 -6.58 -14.77 53.81
N LYS A 14 -5.38 -15.29 53.56
CA LYS A 14 -4.24 -14.54 53.07
C LYS A 14 -3.95 -14.91 51.62
N PRO A 15 -3.31 -14.02 50.84
CA PRO A 15 -2.90 -14.32 49.48
C PRO A 15 -2.08 -15.60 49.37
N ARG A 16 -1.15 -15.83 50.32
CA ARG A 16 -0.28 -17.02 50.37
C ARG A 16 -1.06 -18.33 50.45
N ASP A 17 -2.19 -18.36 51.15
CA ASP A 17 -3.00 -19.57 51.28
C ASP A 17 -3.50 -20.06 49.91
N TYR A 18 -3.80 -19.12 48.99
CA TYR A 18 -4.16 -19.44 47.61
C TYR A 18 -2.97 -19.92 46.79
N ILE A 19 -1.81 -19.25 46.93
CA ILE A 19 -0.58 -19.59 46.21
C ILE A 19 -0.16 -21.02 46.55
N ASP A 20 -0.05 -21.34 47.84
CA ASP A 20 0.38 -22.65 48.31
C ASP A 20 -0.62 -23.75 47.91
N TYR A 21 -1.92 -23.44 47.92
CA TYR A 21 -2.95 -24.37 47.48
C TYR A 21 -2.94 -24.64 45.98
N LEU A 22 -2.71 -23.61 45.15
CA LEU A 22 -2.65 -23.78 43.69
C LEU A 22 -1.33 -24.39 43.23
N ARG A 23 -0.27 -24.23 44.02
CA ARG A 23 1.03 -24.87 43.82
C ARG A 23 0.97 -26.37 44.02
N ASP A 24 0.10 -26.86 44.92
CA ASP A 24 -0.18 -28.28 45.06
C ASP A 24 -0.96 -28.80 43.83
N ARG A 25 -0.23 -29.48 42.94
CA ARG A 25 -0.76 -30.03 41.68
C ARG A 25 -1.54 -31.33 41.85
N GLU A 26 -1.66 -31.88 43.05
CA GLU A 26 -2.38 -33.14 43.31
C GLU A 26 -3.88 -32.93 43.57
N HIS A 27 -4.32 -31.69 43.68
CA HIS A 27 -5.72 -31.39 43.95
C HIS A 27 -6.65 -31.77 42.77
N PRO A 28 -7.81 -32.41 43.07
CA PRO A 28 -8.83 -32.66 42.05
C PRO A 28 -9.34 -31.37 41.39
N PHE A 29 -9.63 -31.41 40.10
CA PHE A 29 -10.08 -30.25 39.31
C PHE A 29 -11.24 -29.47 39.91
N HIS A 30 -12.26 -30.13 40.47
CA HIS A 30 -13.40 -29.44 41.09
C HIS A 30 -12.99 -28.60 42.31
N LYS A 31 -11.96 -29.02 43.05
CA LYS A 31 -11.44 -28.26 44.19
C LYS A 31 -10.56 -27.09 43.74
N ILE A 32 -9.82 -27.26 42.64
CA ILE A 32 -9.09 -26.16 42.00
C ILE A 32 -10.07 -25.11 41.52
N HIS A 33 -11.14 -25.52 40.83
CA HIS A 33 -12.20 -24.61 40.38
C HIS A 33 -12.80 -23.80 41.53
N ALA A 34 -13.19 -24.47 42.63
CA ALA A 34 -13.72 -23.79 43.81
C ALA A 34 -12.72 -22.81 44.45
N CYS A 35 -11.42 -23.15 44.44
CA CYS A 35 -10.38 -22.25 44.89
C CYS A 35 -10.25 -21.01 43.99
N VAL A 36 -10.26 -21.18 42.66
CA VAL A 36 -10.19 -20.06 41.70
C VAL A 36 -11.43 -19.18 41.78
N GLU A 37 -12.62 -19.75 41.94
CA GLU A 37 -13.86 -18.99 42.15
C GLU A 37 -13.78 -18.15 43.44
N ASN A 38 -13.26 -18.73 44.52
CA ASN A 38 -13.05 -18.02 45.79
C ASN A 38 -11.97 -16.93 45.66
N LEU A 39 -10.88 -17.21 44.95
CA LEU A 39 -9.82 -16.27 44.62
C LEU A 39 -10.36 -15.08 43.82
N ARG A 40 -11.25 -15.32 42.85
CA ARG A 40 -11.89 -14.24 42.08
C ARG A 40 -12.64 -13.29 43.00
N VAL A 41 -13.40 -13.81 43.96
CA VAL A 41 -14.09 -12.98 44.96
C VAL A 41 -13.08 -12.17 45.76
N ALA A 42 -12.03 -12.81 46.30
CA ALA A 42 -10.99 -12.15 47.08
C ALA A 42 -10.25 -11.05 46.30
N LEU A 43 -9.92 -11.27 45.02
CA LEU A 43 -9.28 -10.28 44.15
C LEU A 43 -10.18 -9.05 43.90
N THR A 44 -11.49 -9.23 43.91
CA THR A 44 -12.45 -8.14 43.69
C THR A 44 -12.86 -7.39 44.97
N SER A 45 -12.86 -8.05 46.12
CA SER A 45 -13.35 -7.48 47.38
C SER A 45 -12.25 -6.85 48.25
N ASN A 46 -11.00 -7.32 48.12
CA ASN A 46 -9.89 -6.86 48.94
C ASN A 46 -9.17 -5.62 48.35
N PRO A 47 -8.45 -4.84 49.18
CA PRO A 47 -7.70 -3.67 48.71
C PRO A 47 -6.52 -4.05 47.80
N ILE A 48 -6.03 -3.09 47.03
CA ILE A 48 -4.88 -3.26 46.11
C ILE A 48 -3.64 -3.80 46.84
N SER A 49 -3.46 -3.50 48.14
CA SER A 49 -2.36 -4.06 48.95
C SER A 49 -2.40 -5.59 49.02
N TRP A 50 -3.60 -6.19 49.08
CA TRP A 50 -3.79 -7.63 49.05
C TRP A 50 -3.38 -8.22 47.70
N ILE A 51 -3.75 -7.56 46.60
CA ILE A 51 -3.37 -7.95 45.23
C ILE A 51 -1.85 -7.87 45.05
N LYS A 52 -1.20 -6.83 45.60
CA LYS A 52 0.26 -6.69 45.60
C LYS A 52 0.96 -7.80 46.38
N GLU A 53 0.37 -8.24 47.50
CA GLU A 53 0.88 -9.36 48.29
C GLU A 53 0.67 -10.71 47.58
N PHE A 54 -0.43 -10.86 46.83
CA PHE A 54 -0.61 -12.01 45.93
C PHE A 54 0.47 -12.07 44.85
N GLY A 55 0.86 -10.91 44.31
CA GLY A 55 2.08 -10.78 43.52
C GLY A 55 2.04 -11.46 42.15
N GLU A 56 3.14 -11.35 41.41
CA GLU A 56 3.34 -12.08 40.14
C GLU A 56 3.40 -13.59 40.37
N GLU A 57 3.92 -14.03 41.51
CA GLU A 57 3.97 -15.43 41.94
C GLU A 57 2.57 -16.06 41.95
N GLY A 58 1.61 -15.42 42.61
CA GLY A 58 0.24 -15.92 42.64
C GLY A 58 -0.41 -15.90 41.26
N ILE A 59 -0.11 -14.89 40.44
CA ILE A 59 -0.59 -14.81 39.06
C ILE A 59 -0.11 -16.03 38.27
N ASP A 60 1.19 -16.33 38.29
CA ASP A 60 1.75 -17.48 37.58
C ASP A 60 1.18 -18.82 38.05
N GLU A 61 0.87 -18.97 39.34
CA GLU A 61 0.31 -20.22 39.87
C GLU A 61 -1.11 -20.50 39.36
N PHE A 62 -1.98 -19.48 39.25
CA PHE A 62 -3.36 -19.68 38.74
C PHE A 62 -3.44 -19.68 37.20
N LEU A 63 -2.38 -19.26 36.50
CA LEU A 63 -2.28 -19.35 35.04
C LEU A 63 -2.00 -20.79 34.54
N TRP A 64 -1.77 -21.77 35.43
CA TRP A 64 -1.73 -23.23 35.20
C TRP A 64 -1.21 -23.65 33.81
N ARG A 65 0.11 -23.46 33.59
CA ARG A 65 0.78 -23.66 32.29
C ARG A 65 0.86 -25.10 31.76
N ASP A 66 0.61 -26.12 32.60
CA ASP A 66 0.92 -27.52 32.27
C ASP A 66 -0.25 -28.36 31.71
N PHE A 67 -1.45 -27.81 31.59
CA PHE A 67 -2.61 -28.57 31.13
C PHE A 67 -2.82 -28.43 29.63
N LYS A 68 -2.60 -29.54 28.92
CA LYS A 68 -2.96 -29.66 27.49
C LYS A 68 -4.38 -29.12 27.26
N PRO A 69 -4.61 -28.31 26.20
CA PRO A 69 -5.89 -27.66 25.90
C PRO A 69 -7.12 -28.58 25.92
N GLN A 70 -6.93 -29.88 25.73
CA GLN A 70 -7.99 -30.89 25.72
C GLN A 70 -8.59 -31.25 27.09
N LYS A 71 -8.01 -30.79 28.22
CA LYS A 71 -8.48 -31.16 29.58
C LYS A 71 -9.07 -30.02 30.41
N TRP A 72 -9.18 -28.80 29.87
CA TRP A 72 -9.78 -27.69 30.63
C TRP A 72 -11.29 -27.85 30.76
N PHE A 73 -11.78 -27.70 32.00
CA PHE A 73 -13.19 -27.50 32.26
C PHE A 73 -13.49 -26.03 31.96
N GLU A 74 -14.33 -25.78 30.97
CA GLU A 74 -14.69 -24.44 30.47
C GLU A 74 -15.05 -23.44 31.59
N LYS A 75 -15.64 -23.91 32.70
CA LYS A 75 -15.97 -23.04 33.84
C LYS A 75 -14.74 -22.56 34.61
N THR A 76 -13.69 -23.37 34.74
CA THR A 76 -12.45 -22.96 35.42
C THR A 76 -11.69 -21.94 34.58
N GLU A 77 -11.66 -22.16 33.27
CA GLU A 77 -11.12 -21.22 32.29
C GLU A 77 -11.73 -19.83 32.41
N TYR A 78 -13.06 -19.80 32.40
CA TYR A 78 -13.82 -18.58 32.54
C TYR A 78 -13.51 -17.86 33.87
N GLU A 79 -13.44 -18.58 34.99
CA GLU A 79 -13.08 -17.96 36.29
C GLU A 79 -11.63 -17.45 36.32
N CYS A 80 -10.66 -18.12 35.69
CA CYS A 80 -9.29 -17.59 35.57
C CYS A 80 -9.25 -16.25 34.81
N ILE A 81 -10.02 -16.10 33.72
CA ILE A 81 -10.13 -14.82 33.00
C ILE A 81 -10.76 -13.75 33.90
N ARG A 82 -11.75 -14.11 34.74
CA ARG A 82 -12.34 -13.17 35.69
C ARG A 82 -11.38 -12.75 36.81
N CYS A 83 -10.52 -13.66 37.27
CA CYS A 83 -9.38 -13.30 38.15
C CYS A 83 -8.46 -12.30 37.46
N LEU A 84 -8.07 -12.57 36.21
CA LEU A 84 -7.23 -11.64 35.42
C LEU A 84 -7.90 -10.27 35.24
N LYS A 85 -9.20 -10.24 34.97
CA LYS A 85 -9.97 -8.99 34.88
C LYS A 85 -9.89 -8.19 36.17
N ALA A 86 -10.03 -8.83 37.32
CA ALA A 86 -9.91 -8.16 38.62
C ALA A 86 -8.50 -7.59 38.84
N ILE A 87 -7.46 -8.34 38.45
CA ILE A 87 -6.06 -7.92 38.55
C ILE A 87 -5.76 -6.74 37.59
N LEU A 88 -6.24 -6.80 36.35
CA LEU A 88 -6.04 -5.77 35.34
C LEU A 88 -6.80 -4.47 35.62
N ASN A 89 -7.82 -4.51 36.49
CA ASN A 89 -8.63 -3.36 36.88
C ASN A 89 -7.91 -2.40 37.85
N ASN A 90 -6.59 -2.50 37.99
CA ASN A 90 -5.77 -1.54 38.74
C ASN A 90 -4.40 -1.37 38.08
N THR A 91 -3.77 -0.22 38.32
CA THR A 91 -2.50 0.14 37.69
C THR A 91 -1.35 -0.79 38.05
N TRP A 92 -1.34 -1.37 39.26
CA TRP A 92 -0.29 -2.30 39.66
C TRP A 92 -0.40 -3.61 38.87
N GLY A 93 -1.57 -4.25 38.85
CA GLY A 93 -1.78 -5.51 38.15
C GLY A 93 -1.63 -5.37 36.65
N LEU A 94 -2.04 -4.22 36.10
CA LEU A 94 -1.76 -3.87 34.71
C LEU A 94 -0.26 -3.84 34.41
N ASN A 95 0.53 -3.15 35.24
CA ASN A 95 1.99 -3.10 35.09
C ASN A 95 2.67 -4.46 35.32
N ALA A 96 2.16 -5.30 36.22
CA ALA A 96 2.67 -6.65 36.44
C ALA A 96 2.50 -7.53 35.19
N ILE A 97 1.33 -7.44 34.53
CA ILE A 97 1.04 -8.25 33.33
C ILE A 97 1.69 -7.67 32.07
N ILE A 98 1.63 -6.34 31.86
CA ILE A 98 2.12 -5.71 30.63
C ILE A 98 3.58 -5.25 30.72
N GLY A 99 4.18 -5.25 31.91
CA GLY A 99 5.57 -4.85 32.12
C GLY A 99 6.56 -5.76 31.40
N PRO A 100 6.53 -7.08 31.67
CA PRO A 100 7.40 -8.05 31.00
C PRO A 100 7.20 -8.07 29.49
N GLN A 101 8.25 -8.40 28.72
CA GLN A 101 8.16 -8.47 27.26
C GLN A 101 7.15 -9.52 26.79
N GLN A 102 7.05 -10.63 27.52
CA GLN A 102 6.03 -11.65 27.36
C GLN A 102 5.59 -12.09 28.74
N HIS A 103 4.29 -12.00 29.01
CA HIS A 103 3.68 -12.51 30.23
C HIS A 103 2.70 -13.61 29.86
N ALA A 104 2.72 -14.74 30.61
CA ALA A 104 1.87 -15.90 30.30
C ALA A 104 0.38 -15.57 30.34
N ALA A 105 -0.04 -14.61 31.17
CA ALA A 105 -1.41 -14.08 31.18
C ALA A 105 -1.90 -13.62 29.79
N VAL A 106 -1.07 -12.88 29.03
CA VAL A 106 -1.47 -12.37 27.70
C VAL A 106 -1.57 -13.52 26.70
N LEU A 107 -0.65 -14.49 26.79
CA LEU A 107 -0.70 -15.71 25.98
C LEU A 107 -1.94 -16.55 26.32
N LEU A 108 -2.27 -16.72 27.59
CA LEU A 108 -3.49 -17.43 28.03
C LEU A 108 -4.73 -16.75 27.46
N LEU A 109 -4.86 -15.42 27.58
CA LEU A 109 -5.97 -14.68 27.01
C LEU A 109 -6.10 -14.93 25.49
N ALA A 110 -4.97 -14.97 24.77
CA ALA A 110 -4.96 -15.28 23.34
C ALA A 110 -5.35 -16.74 23.04
N GLN A 111 -4.97 -17.70 23.89
CA GLN A 111 -5.35 -19.10 23.77
C GLN A 111 -6.84 -19.35 24.07
N CYS A 112 -7.46 -18.47 24.86
CA CYS A 112 -8.90 -18.52 25.16
C CYS A 112 -9.80 -17.98 24.03
N LEU A 113 -9.23 -17.58 22.89
CA LEU A 113 -9.99 -17.12 21.72
C LEU A 113 -10.63 -18.29 20.97
N ASP A 114 -11.64 -18.93 21.57
CA ASP A 114 -12.34 -20.06 20.98
C ASP A 114 -13.84 -19.74 20.78
N PRO A 115 -14.34 -19.66 19.53
CA PRO A 115 -15.74 -19.33 19.26
C PRO A 115 -16.73 -20.38 19.78
N ARG A 116 -16.25 -21.59 20.09
CA ARG A 116 -17.07 -22.64 20.73
C ARG A 116 -17.34 -22.34 22.20
N LYS A 117 -16.60 -21.42 22.82
CA LYS A 117 -16.72 -20.98 24.22
C LYS A 117 -17.02 -19.46 24.27
N PRO A 118 -18.20 -19.02 23.79
CA PRO A 118 -18.47 -17.60 23.52
C PRO A 118 -18.32 -16.70 24.76
N HIS A 119 -18.78 -17.15 25.94
CA HIS A 119 -18.65 -16.36 27.18
C HIS A 119 -17.18 -16.07 27.54
N THR A 120 -16.33 -17.09 27.44
CA THR A 120 -14.89 -16.99 27.70
C THR A 120 -14.22 -16.08 26.67
N MET A 121 -14.50 -16.30 25.39
CA MET A 121 -13.91 -15.52 24.30
C MET A 121 -14.31 -14.03 24.39
N CYS A 122 -15.55 -13.72 24.76
CA CYS A 122 -16.01 -12.35 24.99
C CYS A 122 -15.14 -11.63 26.04
N GLU A 123 -14.89 -12.26 27.18
CA GLU A 123 -14.07 -11.64 28.24
C GLU A 123 -12.59 -11.56 27.82
N ALA A 124 -12.07 -12.55 27.10
CA ALA A 124 -10.72 -12.51 26.54
C ALA A 124 -10.54 -11.34 25.56
N LEU A 125 -11.46 -11.16 24.61
CA LEU A 125 -11.43 -10.07 23.62
C LEU A 125 -11.47 -8.69 24.29
N LYS A 126 -12.31 -8.50 25.31
CA LYS A 126 -12.38 -7.24 26.07
C LYS A 126 -11.04 -6.89 26.71
N LEU A 127 -10.39 -7.87 27.34
CA LEU A 127 -9.09 -7.66 27.99
C LEU A 127 -7.98 -7.42 26.97
N LEU A 128 -7.92 -8.21 25.90
CA LEU A 128 -6.93 -8.04 24.83
C LEU A 128 -7.08 -6.68 24.13
N ALA A 129 -8.31 -6.25 23.84
CA ALA A 129 -8.59 -4.92 23.30
C ALA A 129 -8.09 -3.82 24.24
N GLY A 130 -8.39 -3.93 25.55
CA GLY A 130 -7.89 -2.98 26.55
C GLY A 130 -6.37 -2.91 26.62
N LEU A 131 -5.68 -4.06 26.48
CA LEU A 131 -4.22 -4.11 26.45
C LEU A 131 -3.63 -3.47 25.19
N CYS A 132 -4.30 -3.58 24.03
CA CYS A 132 -3.88 -2.90 22.80
C CYS A 132 -3.85 -1.37 22.94
N LEU A 133 -4.71 -0.81 23.79
CA LEU A 133 -4.86 0.64 23.99
C LEU A 133 -3.81 1.25 24.95
N ILE A 134 -2.74 0.52 25.28
CA ILE A 134 -1.66 0.98 26.17
C ILE A 134 -0.35 1.11 25.38
N PRO A 135 -0.16 2.22 24.65
CA PRO A 135 1.00 2.41 23.79
C PRO A 135 2.31 2.55 24.57
N GLU A 136 2.29 3.10 25.78
CA GLU A 136 3.50 3.36 26.60
C GLU A 136 4.24 2.07 27.00
N ARG A 137 3.58 0.92 26.87
CA ARG A 137 4.09 -0.40 27.24
C ARG A 137 4.16 -1.38 26.06
N ASN A 138 4.01 -0.88 24.83
CA ASN A 138 3.92 -1.70 23.62
C ASN A 138 2.82 -2.78 23.72
N GLY A 139 1.69 -2.47 24.36
CA GLY A 139 0.63 -3.45 24.61
C GLY A 139 0.09 -4.08 23.34
N TYR A 140 -0.06 -3.26 22.31
CA TYR A 140 -0.43 -3.66 20.96
C TYR A 140 0.46 -4.80 20.39
N ASP A 141 1.78 -4.61 20.36
CA ASP A 141 2.75 -5.58 19.83
C ASP A 141 2.74 -6.87 20.66
N LYS A 142 2.58 -6.76 21.98
CA LYS A 142 2.50 -7.93 22.88
C LYS A 142 1.25 -8.76 22.62
N VAL A 143 0.10 -8.11 22.39
CA VAL A 143 -1.16 -8.79 22.06
C VAL A 143 -1.05 -9.52 20.72
N LEU A 144 -0.58 -8.84 19.67
CA LEU A 144 -0.42 -9.49 18.35
C LEU A 144 0.54 -10.68 18.40
N ARG A 145 1.66 -10.56 19.14
CA ARG A 145 2.60 -11.68 19.34
C ARG A 145 1.96 -12.83 20.11
N ALA A 146 1.18 -12.53 21.16
CA ALA A 146 0.49 -13.56 21.92
C ALA A 146 -0.53 -14.32 21.05
N ILE A 147 -1.31 -13.62 20.22
CA ILE A 147 -2.26 -14.23 19.28
C ILE A 147 -1.53 -15.08 18.23
N THR A 148 -0.40 -14.59 17.71
CA THR A 148 0.45 -15.34 16.77
C THR A 148 0.97 -16.64 17.40
N ASN A 149 1.47 -16.57 18.64
CA ASN A 149 1.97 -17.74 19.36
C ASN A 149 0.86 -18.72 19.73
N ALA A 150 -0.32 -18.22 20.15
CA ALA A 150 -1.48 -19.05 20.45
C ALA A 150 -1.91 -19.85 19.20
N ALA A 151 -2.01 -19.18 18.05
CA ALA A 151 -2.38 -19.82 16.78
C ALA A 151 -1.44 -20.95 16.38
N ALA A 152 -0.12 -20.77 16.56
CA ALA A 152 0.88 -21.79 16.29
C ALA A 152 0.74 -23.04 17.19
N THR A 153 0.13 -22.90 18.37
CA THR A 153 -0.03 -24.00 19.34
C THR A 153 -1.34 -24.76 19.22
N VAL A 154 -2.40 -24.14 18.68
CA VAL A 154 -3.74 -24.74 18.72
C VAL A 154 -4.31 -25.12 17.34
N ASP A 155 -3.87 -24.48 16.26
CA ASP A 155 -4.33 -24.81 14.91
C ASP A 155 -3.18 -25.23 13.99
N LYS A 156 -3.41 -26.26 13.17
CA LYS A 156 -2.47 -26.71 12.12
C LYS A 156 -2.31 -25.66 11.02
N THR A 157 -3.30 -24.77 10.84
CA THR A 157 -3.23 -23.69 9.84
C THR A 157 -2.25 -22.59 10.25
N GLY A 158 -2.06 -22.38 11.57
CA GLY A 158 -1.27 -21.25 12.10
C GLY A 158 -1.86 -19.86 11.83
N GLU A 159 -3.10 -19.76 11.34
CA GLU A 159 -3.72 -18.48 10.97
C GLU A 159 -4.25 -17.74 12.19
N ARG A 160 -3.56 -16.67 12.60
CA ARG A 160 -3.74 -16.06 13.92
C ARG A 160 -5.08 -15.35 14.15
N PHE A 161 -5.75 -14.91 13.08
CA PHE A 161 -7.07 -14.26 13.17
C PHE A 161 -8.24 -15.21 12.92
N ARG A 162 -7.98 -16.47 12.56
CA ARG A 162 -9.01 -17.43 12.14
C ARG A 162 -10.15 -17.53 13.14
N TRP A 163 -9.85 -17.76 14.41
CA TRP A 163 -10.90 -17.92 15.42
C TRP A 163 -11.69 -16.65 15.69
N ILE A 164 -11.09 -15.47 15.54
CA ILE A 164 -11.79 -14.20 15.69
C ILE A 164 -12.74 -14.00 14.50
N VAL A 165 -12.32 -14.36 13.28
CA VAL A 165 -13.20 -14.36 12.11
C VAL A 165 -14.33 -15.37 12.26
N GLU A 166 -14.07 -16.59 12.71
CA GLU A 166 -15.13 -17.57 13.00
C GLU A 166 -16.11 -17.07 14.08
N GLY A 167 -15.63 -16.29 15.06
CA GLY A 167 -16.44 -15.64 16.08
C GLY A 167 -17.50 -14.68 15.53
N LEU A 168 -17.31 -14.13 14.33
CA LEU A 168 -18.29 -13.26 13.67
C LEU A 168 -19.53 -14.02 13.18
N PHE A 169 -19.41 -15.33 12.93
CA PHE A 169 -20.41 -16.13 12.22
C PHE A 169 -21.01 -17.25 13.08
N VAL A 170 -20.84 -17.22 14.40
CA VAL A 170 -21.41 -18.23 15.30
C VAL A 170 -22.94 -18.17 15.28
N GLU A 171 -23.59 -19.28 14.88
CA GLU A 171 -25.05 -19.37 14.71
C GLU A 171 -25.85 -18.86 15.91
N HIS A 172 -26.79 -17.95 15.66
CA HIS A 172 -27.56 -17.28 16.69
C HIS A 172 -28.91 -17.96 16.95
N ASP A 173 -28.96 -18.82 17.97
CA ASP A 173 -30.24 -19.28 18.52
C ASP A 173 -30.55 -18.46 19.78
N ALA A 174 -31.34 -17.41 19.64
CA ALA A 174 -32.01 -16.64 20.71
C ALA A 174 -31.14 -16.06 21.87
N ASN A 175 -29.83 -16.29 21.94
CA ASN A 175 -28.99 -15.94 23.08
C ASN A 175 -28.10 -14.71 22.78
N ASP A 176 -28.25 -13.65 23.59
CA ASP A 176 -27.55 -12.36 23.46
C ASP A 176 -26.02 -12.52 23.42
N THR A 177 -25.45 -13.51 24.11
CA THR A 177 -23.99 -13.68 24.19
C THR A 177 -23.33 -13.96 22.84
N LYS A 178 -23.97 -14.75 21.96
CA LYS A 178 -23.38 -15.02 20.63
C LYS A 178 -23.36 -13.74 19.77
N ARG A 179 -24.37 -12.88 19.94
CA ARG A 179 -24.42 -11.57 19.28
C ARG A 179 -23.39 -10.61 19.85
N GLU A 180 -23.21 -10.62 21.17
CA GLU A 180 -22.14 -9.89 21.85
C GLU A 180 -20.75 -10.32 21.34
N LEU A 181 -20.53 -11.63 21.10
CA LEU A 181 -19.28 -12.13 20.55
C LEU A 181 -18.98 -11.53 19.17
N CYS A 182 -19.96 -11.53 18.26
CA CYS A 182 -19.82 -10.93 16.93
C CYS A 182 -19.41 -9.44 17.04
N TYR A 183 -20.08 -8.68 17.92
CA TYR A 183 -19.71 -7.29 18.21
C TYR A 183 -18.28 -7.15 18.74
N LEU A 184 -17.87 -7.98 19.70
CA LEU A 184 -16.55 -7.90 20.31
C LEU A 184 -15.44 -8.27 19.33
N CYS A 185 -15.70 -9.19 18.40
CA CYS A 185 -14.76 -9.53 17.33
C CYS A 185 -14.54 -8.32 16.40
N LEU A 186 -15.60 -7.63 15.97
CA LEU A 186 -15.47 -6.40 15.18
C LEU A 186 -14.81 -5.26 15.96
N MET A 187 -15.17 -5.08 17.23
CA MET A 187 -14.54 -4.10 18.11
C MET A 187 -13.04 -4.35 18.26
N PHE A 188 -12.65 -5.61 18.43
CA PHE A 188 -11.25 -6.00 18.51
C PHE A 188 -10.52 -5.73 17.18
N PHE A 189 -11.12 -6.06 16.03
CA PHE A 189 -10.54 -5.73 14.72
C PHE A 189 -10.36 -4.22 14.54
N ASN A 190 -11.36 -3.40 14.86
CA ASN A 190 -11.22 -1.95 14.80
C ASN A 190 -10.11 -1.44 15.74
N THR A 191 -9.94 -2.10 16.89
CA THR A 191 -8.87 -1.75 17.84
C THR A 191 -7.50 -2.03 17.26
N ILE A 192 -7.28 -3.22 16.66
CA ILE A 192 -5.97 -3.56 16.10
C ILE A 192 -5.68 -2.87 14.77
N LEU A 193 -6.71 -2.44 14.03
CA LEU A 193 -6.56 -1.71 12.76
C LEU A 193 -6.41 -0.20 12.98
N ASN A 194 -6.51 0.30 14.21
CA ASN A 194 -6.34 1.71 14.53
C ASN A 194 -4.85 2.10 14.64
N SER A 195 -4.17 2.18 13.49
CA SER A 195 -2.77 2.61 13.37
C SER A 195 -2.66 3.82 12.44
N PRO A 196 -1.75 4.79 12.70
CA PRO A 196 -1.51 5.88 11.76
C PRO A 196 -0.80 5.44 10.47
N ASP A 197 -0.11 4.28 10.46
CA ASP A 197 0.60 3.77 9.28
C ASP A 197 -0.31 2.94 8.38
N LEU A 198 -0.65 3.47 7.21
CA LEU A 198 -1.45 2.77 6.19
C LEU A 198 -0.89 1.41 5.82
N ASN A 199 0.43 1.28 5.63
CA ASN A 199 1.01 0.00 5.18
C ASN A 199 0.77 -1.09 6.22
N PHE A 200 0.85 -0.71 7.49
CA PHE A 200 0.57 -1.59 8.60
C PHE A 200 -0.92 -1.94 8.71
N ARG A 201 -1.82 -0.96 8.51
CA ARG A 201 -3.28 -1.20 8.47
C ARG A 201 -3.66 -2.13 7.32
N LEU A 202 -3.15 -1.88 6.12
CA LEU A 202 -3.38 -2.72 4.94
C LEU A 202 -2.86 -4.14 5.18
N HIS A 203 -1.62 -4.30 5.67
CA HIS A 203 -1.05 -5.61 5.98
C HIS A 203 -1.97 -6.46 6.87
N LEU A 204 -2.43 -5.90 7.98
CA LEU A 204 -3.33 -6.61 8.90
C LEU A 204 -4.71 -6.85 8.32
N ARG A 205 -5.30 -5.87 7.61
CA ARG A 205 -6.61 -6.04 7.00
C ARG A 205 -6.60 -7.10 5.91
N CYS A 206 -5.58 -7.09 5.04
CA CYS A 206 -5.38 -8.14 4.05
C CYS A 206 -5.27 -9.53 4.71
N GLU A 207 -4.53 -9.63 5.83
CA GLU A 207 -4.43 -10.87 6.59
C GLU A 207 -5.79 -11.34 7.13
N ILE A 208 -6.56 -10.44 7.76
CA ILE A 208 -7.92 -10.75 8.27
C ILE A 208 -8.83 -11.17 7.12
N MET A 209 -8.85 -10.43 6.01
CA MET A 209 -9.68 -10.73 4.85
C MET A 209 -9.37 -12.10 4.24
N ARG A 210 -8.08 -12.45 4.13
CA ARG A 210 -7.61 -13.75 3.61
C ARG A 210 -7.96 -14.93 4.51
N THR A 211 -8.26 -14.73 5.80
CA THR A 211 -8.77 -15.82 6.66
C THR A 211 -10.23 -16.22 6.37
N GLY A 212 -10.79 -15.78 5.24
CA GLY A 212 -12.12 -16.13 4.77
C GLY A 212 -13.21 -15.14 5.19
N LEU A 213 -12.85 -13.97 5.71
CA LEU A 213 -13.84 -12.91 5.97
C LEU A 213 -14.35 -12.32 4.66
N TYR A 214 -13.49 -12.21 3.65
CA TYR A 214 -13.82 -11.59 2.38
C TYR A 214 -15.02 -12.25 1.66
N GLU A 215 -15.06 -13.58 1.59
CA GLU A 215 -16.14 -14.34 0.93
C GLU A 215 -17.45 -14.28 1.73
N ARG A 216 -17.37 -13.88 3.00
CA ARG A 216 -18.50 -13.83 3.93
C ARG A 216 -18.93 -12.40 4.30
N MET A 217 -18.44 -11.38 3.58
CA MET A 217 -18.78 -9.98 3.86
C MET A 217 -20.28 -9.70 3.69
N GLU A 218 -20.91 -10.28 2.67
CA GLU A 218 -22.36 -10.16 2.45
C GLU A 218 -23.16 -10.82 3.58
N LEU A 219 -22.76 -12.04 3.99
CA LEU A 219 -23.35 -12.71 5.15
C LEU A 219 -23.18 -11.88 6.44
N LEU A 220 -22.02 -11.24 6.64
CA LEU A 220 -21.81 -10.36 7.78
C LEU A 220 -22.73 -9.13 7.73
N ALA A 221 -22.93 -8.54 6.55
CA ALA A 221 -23.86 -7.44 6.35
C ALA A 221 -25.28 -7.86 6.76
N ASP A 222 -25.76 -8.99 6.25
CA ASP A 222 -27.09 -9.54 6.59
C ASP A 222 -27.25 -9.80 8.09
N ILE A 223 -26.21 -10.36 8.73
CA ILE A 223 -26.17 -10.59 10.18
C ILE A 223 -26.32 -9.27 10.95
N VAL A 224 -25.66 -8.20 10.50
CA VAL A 224 -25.64 -6.89 11.16
C VAL A 224 -26.95 -6.14 10.94
N GLU A 225 -27.50 -6.16 9.74
CA GLU A 225 -28.78 -5.50 9.40
C GLU A 225 -29.94 -6.06 10.23
N ASN A 226 -30.01 -7.39 10.32
CA ASN A 226 -31.03 -8.12 11.09
C ASN A 226 -30.80 -8.09 12.61
N SER A 227 -29.74 -7.45 13.09
CA SER A 227 -29.45 -7.32 14.52
C SER A 227 -30.18 -6.13 15.15
N ASN A 228 -30.65 -6.28 16.39
CA ASN A 228 -31.17 -5.17 17.19
C ASN A 228 -30.08 -4.45 18.00
N MET A 229 -28.82 -4.84 17.85
CA MET A 229 -27.70 -4.33 18.66
C MET A 229 -27.01 -3.14 17.98
N ASP A 230 -27.24 -1.93 18.48
CA ASP A 230 -26.67 -0.69 17.93
C ASP A 230 -25.13 -0.68 17.94
N SER A 231 -24.53 -1.25 18.99
CA SER A 231 -23.07 -1.33 19.10
C SER A 231 -22.46 -2.19 17.98
N LEU A 232 -23.13 -3.26 17.58
CA LEU A 232 -22.71 -4.09 16.45
C LEU A 232 -22.77 -3.28 15.14
N LYS A 233 -23.91 -2.64 14.88
CA LYS A 233 -24.11 -1.80 13.68
C LYS A 233 -23.06 -0.69 13.58
N LYS A 234 -22.77 -0.02 14.72
CA LYS A 234 -21.76 1.03 14.79
C LYS A 234 -20.36 0.49 14.48
N HIS A 235 -19.95 -0.62 15.07
CA HIS A 235 -18.61 -1.17 14.84
C HIS A 235 -18.44 -1.75 13.43
N TYR A 236 -19.50 -2.33 12.85
CA TYR A 236 -19.53 -2.72 11.45
C TYR A 236 -19.35 -1.52 10.51
N LYS A 237 -20.06 -0.42 10.77
CA LYS A 237 -19.89 0.83 10.03
C LYS A 237 -18.45 1.35 10.13
N ILE A 238 -17.89 1.46 11.34
CA ILE A 238 -16.50 1.90 11.54
C ILE A 238 -15.51 1.02 10.75
N PHE A 239 -15.73 -0.30 10.73
CA PHE A 239 -14.87 -1.23 10.01
C PHE A 239 -14.91 -1.00 8.49
N ASN A 240 -16.10 -0.77 7.93
CA ASN A 240 -16.28 -0.52 6.50
C ASN A 240 -15.80 0.88 6.08
N ASP A 241 -16.18 1.92 6.82
CA ASP A 241 -15.74 3.30 6.57
C ASP A 241 -14.20 3.34 6.56
N ALA A 242 -13.55 2.77 7.58
CA ALA A 242 -12.08 2.72 7.64
C ALA A 242 -11.43 1.87 6.52
N ARG A 243 -12.16 0.89 5.97
CA ARG A 243 -11.68 0.11 4.81
C ARG A 243 -11.75 0.94 3.54
N GLU A 244 -12.81 1.73 3.37
CA GLU A 244 -12.97 2.64 2.24
C GLU A 244 -11.93 3.77 2.30
N ASP A 245 -11.76 4.39 3.47
CA ASP A 245 -10.73 5.41 3.72
C ASP A 245 -9.32 4.89 3.39
N ASP A 246 -8.98 3.66 3.81
CA ASP A 246 -7.69 3.05 3.52
C ASP A 246 -7.48 2.79 2.01
N SER A 247 -8.55 2.43 1.30
CA SER A 247 -8.51 2.27 -0.16
C SER A 247 -8.31 3.59 -0.88
N GLU A 248 -9.00 4.65 -0.43
CA GLU A 248 -8.84 5.99 -0.98
C GLU A 248 -7.44 6.54 -0.72
N GLU A 249 -6.91 6.39 0.50
CA GLU A 249 -5.54 6.80 0.83
C GLU A 249 -4.52 6.04 -0.02
N PHE A 250 -4.72 4.73 -0.25
CA PHE A 250 -3.85 3.92 -1.10
C PHE A 250 -3.89 4.36 -2.57
N SER A 251 -5.08 4.65 -3.10
CA SER A 251 -5.25 5.19 -4.46
C SER A 251 -4.56 6.54 -4.62
N GLN A 252 -4.73 7.45 -3.65
CA GLN A 252 -4.08 8.76 -3.67
C GLN A 252 -2.55 8.65 -3.64
N ARG A 253 -1.99 7.67 -2.91
CA ARG A 253 -0.54 7.41 -2.96
C ARG A 253 -0.07 7.01 -4.34
N PHE A 254 -0.86 6.23 -5.07
CA PHE A 254 -0.55 5.89 -6.46
C PHE A 254 -0.65 7.09 -7.39
N ASP A 255 -1.66 7.95 -7.23
CA ASP A 255 -1.76 9.19 -7.99
C ASP A 255 -0.54 10.10 -7.76
N ASN A 256 -0.06 10.19 -6.51
CA ASN A 256 1.19 10.91 -6.21
C ASN A 256 2.39 10.28 -6.91
N VAL A 257 2.49 8.95 -6.95
CA VAL A 257 3.54 8.25 -7.70
C VAL A 257 3.48 8.59 -9.19
N ARG A 258 2.28 8.63 -9.80
CA ARG A 258 2.12 9.02 -11.22
C ARG A 258 2.55 10.46 -11.50
N LEU A 259 2.43 11.35 -10.52
CA LEU A 259 2.84 12.76 -10.63
C LEU A 259 4.34 12.96 -10.39
N GLU A 260 4.93 12.19 -9.48
CA GLU A 260 6.34 12.32 -9.09
C GLU A 260 7.31 11.50 -9.97
N LEU A 261 6.86 10.35 -10.48
CA LEU A 261 7.63 9.45 -11.33
C LEU A 261 7.07 9.47 -12.77
N ASP A 262 7.44 10.49 -13.54
CA ASP A 262 7.05 10.67 -14.94
C ASP A 262 8.04 10.08 -15.95
N ASP A 263 9.20 9.60 -15.50
CA ASP A 263 10.20 8.90 -16.31
C ASP A 263 10.13 7.36 -16.19
N MET A 264 10.20 6.68 -17.34
CA MET A 264 10.11 5.22 -17.42
C MET A 264 11.33 4.50 -16.83
N ASN A 265 12.55 5.04 -17.00
CA ASN A 265 13.76 4.41 -16.48
C ASN A 265 13.82 4.52 -14.95
N ASP A 266 13.39 5.65 -14.39
CA ASP A 266 13.31 5.84 -12.94
C ASP A 266 12.33 4.83 -12.30
N CYS A 267 11.14 4.65 -12.91
CA CYS A 267 10.19 3.61 -12.50
C CYS A 267 10.79 2.20 -12.58
N TYR A 268 11.47 1.89 -13.69
CA TYR A 268 12.10 0.59 -13.90
C TYR A 268 13.19 0.30 -12.85
N GLU A 269 14.12 1.23 -12.62
CA GLU A 269 15.20 1.04 -11.65
C GLU A 269 14.64 0.92 -10.22
N LEU A 270 13.59 1.66 -9.87
CA LEU A 270 12.95 1.51 -8.56
C LEU A 270 12.32 0.12 -8.38
N VAL A 271 11.53 -0.35 -9.35
CA VAL A 271 10.90 -1.68 -9.28
C VAL A 271 11.96 -2.78 -9.28
N LYS A 272 12.97 -2.67 -10.15
CA LYS A 272 14.13 -3.57 -10.19
C LYS A 272 14.83 -3.65 -8.83
N ASN A 273 15.10 -2.52 -8.17
CA ASN A 273 15.71 -2.49 -6.85
C ASN A 273 14.82 -3.11 -5.76
N ILE A 274 13.49 -2.99 -5.88
CA ILE A 274 12.53 -3.62 -4.95
C ILE A 274 12.54 -5.14 -5.09
N VAL A 275 12.64 -5.66 -6.32
CA VAL A 275 12.54 -7.11 -6.59
C VAL A 275 13.89 -7.84 -6.57
N SER A 276 15.01 -7.13 -6.75
CA SER A 276 16.35 -7.74 -6.80
C SER A 276 16.66 -8.53 -5.53
N ASP A 277 17.25 -9.71 -5.68
CA ASP A 277 17.60 -10.64 -4.60
C ASP A 277 16.37 -11.15 -3.79
N THR A 278 15.17 -11.03 -4.35
CA THR A 278 13.93 -11.57 -3.75
C THR A 278 13.34 -12.70 -4.59
N SER A 279 12.41 -13.48 -4.01
CA SER A 279 11.66 -14.49 -4.76
C SER A 279 10.77 -13.92 -5.87
N ALA A 280 10.56 -12.59 -5.92
CA ALA A 280 9.78 -11.92 -6.97
C ALA A 280 10.57 -11.68 -8.26
N GLU A 281 11.90 -11.67 -8.22
CA GLU A 281 12.78 -11.32 -9.34
C GLU A 281 12.50 -12.13 -10.63
N PRO A 282 12.35 -13.48 -10.59
CA PRO A 282 12.09 -14.26 -11.79
C PRO A 282 10.75 -13.92 -12.45
N TYR A 283 9.75 -13.54 -11.65
CA TYR A 283 8.43 -13.18 -12.15
C TYR A 283 8.44 -11.81 -12.83
N PHE A 284 9.14 -10.83 -12.26
CA PHE A 284 9.31 -9.53 -12.89
C PHE A 284 10.05 -9.63 -14.24
N LEU A 285 11.13 -10.42 -14.30
CA LEU A 285 11.82 -10.71 -15.55
C LEU A 285 10.88 -11.36 -16.58
N SER A 286 10.11 -12.35 -16.16
CA SER A 286 9.13 -13.01 -17.02
C SER A 286 8.09 -12.04 -17.58
N ILE A 287 7.55 -11.13 -16.76
CA ILE A 287 6.62 -10.08 -17.22
C ILE A 287 7.25 -9.27 -18.36
N LEU A 288 8.48 -8.76 -18.17
CA LEU A 288 9.18 -7.99 -19.20
C LEU A 288 9.42 -8.80 -20.48
N GLN A 289 9.77 -10.09 -20.36
CA GLN A 289 9.93 -10.98 -21.51
C GLN A 289 8.62 -11.16 -22.29
N HIS A 290 7.47 -11.30 -21.62
CA HIS A 290 6.18 -11.40 -22.29
C HIS A 290 5.82 -10.10 -23.03
N LEU A 291 6.14 -8.93 -22.47
CA LEU A 291 5.92 -7.65 -23.15
C LEU A 291 6.69 -7.54 -24.47
N LEU A 292 7.88 -8.16 -24.59
CA LEU A 292 8.67 -8.21 -25.84
C LEU A 292 8.00 -9.04 -26.94
N PHE A 293 7.09 -9.96 -26.59
CA PHE A 293 6.38 -10.83 -27.53
C PHE A 293 5.05 -10.23 -28.02
N ILE A 294 4.67 -9.03 -27.56
CA ILE A 294 3.50 -8.32 -28.10
C ILE A 294 3.79 -7.98 -29.57
N ARG A 295 2.88 -8.38 -30.46
CA ARG A 295 3.00 -8.21 -31.91
C ARG A 295 3.28 -6.76 -32.30
N ASP A 296 4.09 -6.59 -33.34
CA ASP A 296 4.42 -5.28 -33.92
C ASP A 296 3.33 -4.77 -34.85
N ASP A 297 2.21 -4.42 -34.24
CA ASP A 297 1.05 -3.84 -34.89
C ASP A 297 0.73 -2.49 -34.27
N HIS A 298 0.74 -1.43 -35.09
CA HIS A 298 0.52 -0.06 -34.64
C HIS A 298 -0.90 0.19 -34.09
N GLU A 299 -1.89 -0.58 -34.55
CA GLU A 299 -3.29 -0.45 -34.11
C GLU A 299 -3.57 -1.26 -32.84
N TYR A 300 -3.08 -2.49 -32.77
CA TYR A 300 -3.38 -3.40 -31.66
C TYR A 300 -2.39 -3.35 -30.49
N ARG A 301 -1.12 -2.95 -30.71
CA ARG A 301 -0.13 -2.87 -29.62
C ARG A 301 -0.58 -1.95 -28.48
N PRO A 302 -1.12 -0.73 -28.72
CA PRO A 302 -1.67 0.09 -27.64
C PRO A 302 -2.79 -0.61 -26.85
N ALA A 303 -3.67 -1.34 -27.55
CA ALA A 303 -4.76 -2.08 -26.91
C ALA A 303 -4.25 -3.22 -26.00
N TYR A 304 -3.17 -3.92 -26.40
CA TYR A 304 -2.52 -4.90 -25.52
C TYR A 304 -1.98 -4.26 -24.24
N PHE A 305 -1.27 -3.13 -24.35
CA PHE A 305 -0.72 -2.44 -23.18
C PHE A 305 -1.81 -1.87 -22.27
N GLN A 306 -2.89 -1.34 -22.84
CA GLN A 306 -4.03 -0.86 -22.04
C GLN A 306 -4.73 -2.01 -21.30
N LEU A 307 -4.91 -3.17 -21.94
CA LEU A 307 -5.46 -4.36 -21.28
C LEU A 307 -4.56 -4.85 -20.14
N ILE A 308 -3.25 -4.90 -20.36
CA ILE A 308 -2.28 -5.28 -19.33
C ILE A 308 -2.29 -4.28 -18.17
N GLU A 309 -2.32 -2.98 -18.45
CA GLU A 309 -2.37 -1.93 -17.43
C GLU A 309 -3.62 -2.05 -16.56
N GLU A 310 -4.80 -2.27 -17.16
CA GLU A 310 -6.04 -2.49 -16.41
C GLU A 310 -5.97 -3.77 -15.55
N CYS A 311 -5.42 -4.85 -16.10
CA CYS A 311 -5.25 -6.09 -15.33
C CYS A 311 -4.32 -5.88 -14.12
N VAL A 312 -3.21 -5.16 -14.32
CA VAL A 312 -2.29 -4.79 -13.23
C VAL A 312 -2.99 -3.91 -12.21
N SER A 313 -3.78 -2.92 -12.65
CA SER A 313 -4.57 -2.05 -11.78
C SER A 313 -5.54 -2.85 -10.90
N GLN A 314 -6.35 -3.74 -11.49
CA GLN A 314 -7.29 -4.59 -10.74
C GLN A 314 -6.59 -5.58 -9.78
N ILE A 315 -5.38 -6.03 -10.10
CA ILE A 315 -4.58 -6.88 -9.21
C ILE A 315 -4.04 -6.08 -8.02
N VAL A 316 -3.49 -4.89 -8.27
CA VAL A 316 -2.86 -4.04 -7.23
C VAL A 316 -3.90 -3.38 -6.33
N PHE A 317 -5.02 -2.94 -6.88
CA PHE A 317 -6.12 -2.29 -6.15
C PHE A 317 -7.27 -3.24 -5.83
N PHE A 318 -7.01 -4.55 -5.77
CA PHE A 318 -8.03 -5.56 -5.62
C PHE A 318 -8.97 -5.26 -4.43
N LYS A 319 -10.28 -5.13 -4.73
CA LYS A 319 -11.39 -4.91 -3.79
C LYS A 319 -11.01 -4.09 -2.55
N ASN A 320 -10.83 -2.80 -2.78
CA ASN A 320 -10.58 -1.80 -1.75
C ASN A 320 -9.22 -1.98 -1.05
N GLY A 321 -8.17 -2.30 -1.82
CA GLY A 321 -6.79 -2.40 -1.31
C GLY A 321 -6.51 -3.67 -0.49
N CYS A 322 -7.32 -4.71 -0.64
CA CYS A 322 -7.07 -6.01 -0.03
C CYS A 322 -6.29 -6.92 -0.99
N ASP A 323 -5.36 -7.73 -0.49
CA ASP A 323 -4.64 -8.66 -1.35
C ASP A 323 -5.57 -9.76 -1.90
N PRO A 324 -5.40 -10.17 -3.17
CA PRO A 324 -6.06 -11.36 -3.71
C PRO A 324 -5.80 -12.61 -2.85
N ASN A 325 -6.77 -13.53 -2.83
CA ASN A 325 -6.56 -14.85 -2.24
C ASN A 325 -5.73 -15.73 -3.18
N PHE A 326 -4.41 -15.65 -3.09
CA PHE A 326 -3.47 -16.45 -3.91
C PHE A 326 -3.52 -17.97 -3.65
N LYS A 327 -4.25 -18.43 -2.62
CA LYS A 327 -4.51 -19.87 -2.40
C LYS A 327 -5.70 -20.36 -3.22
N SER A 328 -6.63 -19.48 -3.56
CA SER A 328 -7.78 -19.80 -4.40
C SER A 328 -7.36 -19.86 -5.87
N ARG A 329 -7.98 -20.76 -6.64
CA ARG A 329 -7.81 -20.81 -8.10
C ARG A 329 -8.74 -19.82 -8.82
N ASP A 330 -9.69 -19.25 -8.11
CA ASP A 330 -10.74 -18.41 -8.66
C ASP A 330 -10.37 -16.93 -8.50
N PHE A 331 -9.61 -16.40 -9.46
CA PHE A 331 -9.33 -14.97 -9.59
C PHE A 331 -9.93 -14.46 -10.89
N HIS A 332 -10.94 -13.59 -10.78
CA HIS A 332 -11.67 -13.05 -11.92
C HIS A 332 -11.30 -11.59 -12.12
N ILE A 333 -10.68 -11.27 -13.26
CA ILE A 333 -10.46 -9.90 -13.72
C ILE A 333 -11.61 -9.55 -14.64
N ASN A 334 -12.33 -8.47 -14.35
CA ASN A 334 -13.40 -8.01 -15.23
C ASN A 334 -12.79 -7.13 -16.33
N VAL A 335 -12.71 -7.67 -17.54
CA VAL A 335 -12.20 -6.96 -18.72
C VAL A 335 -13.32 -6.50 -19.66
N ASP A 336 -14.58 -6.81 -19.35
CA ASP A 336 -15.71 -6.57 -20.26
C ASP A 336 -15.88 -5.08 -20.55
N MET A 337 -15.88 -4.26 -19.50
CA MET A 337 -15.98 -2.79 -19.62
C MET A 337 -14.81 -2.18 -20.40
N LEU A 338 -13.62 -2.76 -20.27
CA LEU A 338 -12.45 -2.29 -21.01
C LEU A 338 -12.53 -2.66 -22.48
N LEU A 339 -12.94 -3.90 -22.78
CA LEU A 339 -13.13 -4.36 -24.16
C LEU A 339 -14.22 -3.56 -24.86
N ASP A 340 -15.30 -3.22 -24.16
CA ASP A 340 -16.36 -2.35 -24.69
C ASP A 340 -15.83 -0.94 -25.02
N ASP A 341 -15.02 -0.33 -24.13
CA ASP A 341 -14.37 0.96 -24.39
C ASP A 341 -13.37 0.88 -25.57
N GLN A 342 -12.60 -0.21 -25.68
CA GLN A 342 -11.71 -0.45 -26.82
C GLN A 342 -12.48 -0.56 -28.13
N VAL A 343 -13.59 -1.31 -28.14
CA VAL A 343 -14.46 -1.48 -29.30
C VAL A 343 -15.07 -0.14 -29.73
N GLU A 344 -15.53 0.66 -28.77
CA GLU A 344 -16.12 1.96 -29.04
C GLU A 344 -15.08 2.95 -29.60
N LYS A 345 -13.89 3.01 -29.02
CA LYS A 345 -12.76 3.82 -29.55
C LYS A 345 -12.35 3.39 -30.96
N SER A 346 -12.34 2.08 -31.23
CA SER A 346 -12.07 1.55 -32.58
C SER A 346 -13.11 2.02 -33.59
N LYS A 347 -14.41 1.91 -33.25
CA LYS A 347 -15.51 2.38 -34.11
C LYS A 347 -15.40 3.88 -34.39
N GLN A 348 -15.11 4.69 -33.37
CA GLN A 348 -14.94 6.14 -33.55
C GLN A 348 -13.77 6.49 -34.48
N LYS A 349 -12.66 5.76 -34.38
CA LYS A 349 -11.50 5.94 -35.26
C LYS A 349 -11.83 5.54 -36.70
N ASP A 350 -12.53 4.43 -36.90
CA ASP A 350 -12.99 3.98 -38.22
C ASP A 350 -13.99 4.96 -38.83
N GLN A 351 -14.87 5.52 -38.01
CA GLN A 351 -15.84 6.53 -38.45
C GLN A 351 -15.14 7.81 -38.91
N ARG A 352 -14.16 8.33 -38.13
CA ARG A 352 -13.34 9.48 -38.56
C ARG A 352 -12.58 9.19 -39.86
N ARG A 353 -12.04 7.98 -40.01
CA ARG A 353 -11.32 7.54 -41.21
C ARG A 353 -12.25 7.50 -42.43
N ASN A 354 -13.47 6.99 -42.25
CA ASN A 354 -14.49 6.99 -43.30
C ASN A 354 -14.91 8.41 -43.69
N GLU A 355 -15.14 9.30 -42.72
CA GLU A 355 -15.45 10.71 -42.99
C GLU A 355 -14.32 11.41 -43.78
N GLU A 356 -13.06 11.10 -43.47
CA GLU A 356 -11.91 11.60 -44.24
C GLU A 356 -11.87 11.06 -45.66
N TYR A 357 -12.16 9.77 -45.86
CA TYR A 357 -12.24 9.18 -47.20
C TYR A 357 -13.40 9.75 -48.02
N GLU A 358 -14.55 9.96 -47.40
CA GLU A 358 -15.73 10.53 -48.05
C GLU A 358 -15.44 11.95 -48.54
N LYS A 359 -14.83 12.80 -47.70
CA LYS A 359 -14.33 14.13 -48.12
C LYS A 359 -13.34 14.06 -49.29
N LYS A 360 -12.48 13.05 -49.31
CA LYS A 360 -11.47 12.87 -50.36
C LYS A 360 -12.11 12.42 -51.67
N ILE A 361 -13.15 11.58 -51.60
CA ILE A 361 -13.95 11.16 -52.76
C ILE A 361 -14.69 12.37 -53.33
N GLU A 362 -15.39 13.16 -52.51
CA GLU A 362 -16.09 14.38 -52.96
C GLU A 362 -15.14 15.37 -53.65
N ALA A 363 -13.94 15.58 -53.09
CA ALA A 363 -12.94 16.45 -53.69
C ALA A 363 -12.44 15.92 -55.05
N LEU A 364 -12.24 14.61 -55.17
CA LEU A 364 -11.83 13.98 -56.43
C LEU A 364 -12.96 14.01 -57.48
N GLU A 365 -14.21 13.82 -57.08
CA GLU A 365 -15.37 13.92 -57.97
C GLU A 365 -15.54 15.34 -58.50
N THR A 366 -15.35 16.35 -57.64
CA THR A 366 -15.39 17.76 -58.03
C THR A 366 -14.27 18.07 -59.04
N ALA A 367 -13.03 17.67 -58.74
CA ALA A 367 -11.91 17.86 -59.65
C ALA A 367 -12.09 17.14 -60.99
N LYS A 368 -12.72 15.95 -60.98
CA LYS A 368 -13.07 15.21 -62.20
C LYS A 368 -14.11 15.98 -63.03
N GLN A 369 -15.18 16.49 -62.42
CA GLN A 369 -16.20 17.27 -63.13
C GLN A 369 -15.61 18.55 -63.73
N GLU A 370 -14.75 19.26 -63.00
CA GLU A 370 -14.04 20.44 -63.51
C GLU A 370 -13.15 20.10 -64.70
N ALA A 371 -12.40 19.00 -64.64
CA ALA A 371 -11.55 18.53 -65.73
C ALA A 371 -12.37 18.10 -66.96
N GLU A 372 -13.50 17.41 -66.77
CA GLU A 372 -14.41 17.03 -67.86
C GLU A 372 -15.05 18.26 -68.52
N ALA A 373 -15.48 19.26 -67.74
CA ALA A 373 -16.00 20.52 -68.27
C ALA A 373 -14.92 21.31 -69.04
N HIS A 374 -13.69 21.34 -68.53
CA HIS A 374 -12.56 21.95 -69.23
C HIS A 374 -12.20 21.21 -70.52
N ALA A 375 -12.25 19.87 -70.52
CA ALA A 375 -12.04 19.07 -71.72
C ALA A 375 -13.14 19.30 -72.77
N ALA A 376 -14.41 19.37 -72.36
CA ALA A 376 -15.53 19.65 -73.25
C ALA A 376 -15.42 21.04 -73.91
N THR A 377 -15.06 22.07 -73.14
CA THR A 377 -14.85 23.42 -73.69
C THR A 377 -13.64 23.51 -74.63
N LEU A 378 -12.57 22.75 -74.38
CA LEU A 378 -11.45 22.63 -75.30
C LEU A 378 -11.85 21.89 -76.59
N MET A 379 -12.62 20.81 -76.50
CA MET A 379 -13.13 20.09 -77.68
C MET A 379 -14.05 20.97 -78.53
N GLU A 380 -14.90 21.78 -77.91
CA GLU A 380 -15.77 22.71 -78.62
C GLU A 380 -14.97 23.81 -79.34
N LYS A 381 -13.92 24.34 -78.70
CA LYS A 381 -12.97 25.25 -79.36
C LYS A 381 -12.28 24.59 -80.55
N ILE A 382 -11.81 23.34 -80.41
CA ILE A 382 -11.18 22.60 -81.52
C ILE A 382 -12.16 22.44 -82.69
N LYS A 383 -13.40 22.01 -82.42
CA LYS A 383 -14.45 21.88 -83.44
C LYS A 383 -14.74 23.21 -84.14
N SER A 384 -14.79 24.32 -83.39
CA SER A 384 -14.98 25.66 -83.97
C SER A 384 -13.82 26.10 -84.87
N TYR A 385 -12.59 25.69 -84.57
CA TYR A 385 -11.42 25.92 -85.43
C TYR A 385 -11.43 25.05 -86.69
N GLU A 386 -11.92 23.81 -86.59
CA GLU A 386 -12.08 22.91 -87.74
C GLU A 386 -13.18 23.37 -88.71
N GLU A 387 -14.30 23.91 -88.21
CA GLU A 387 -15.42 24.41 -89.03
C GLU A 387 -15.15 25.78 -89.68
N SER A 388 -14.26 26.60 -89.11
CA SER A 388 -13.95 27.95 -89.63
C SER A 388 -12.77 27.99 -90.61
N GLY A 389 -12.06 26.88 -90.84
CA GLY A 389 -11.03 26.76 -91.87
C GLY A 389 -9.79 27.65 -91.68
N VAL A 390 -9.58 28.23 -90.49
CA VAL A 390 -8.42 29.06 -90.18
C VAL A 390 -7.47 28.29 -89.29
N VAL A 391 -6.35 27.83 -89.86
CA VAL A 391 -5.22 27.30 -89.11
C VAL A 391 -4.56 28.47 -88.37
N PRO A 392 -4.43 28.45 -87.03
CA PRO A 392 -3.68 29.48 -86.33
C PRO A 392 -2.21 29.35 -86.72
N VAL A 393 -1.64 30.40 -87.32
CA VAL A 393 -0.18 30.54 -87.38
C VAL A 393 0.28 30.78 -85.94
N VAL A 394 0.82 29.74 -85.33
CA VAL A 394 1.51 29.86 -84.04
C VAL A 394 2.78 30.68 -84.27
N GLN A 395 2.73 31.98 -84.02
CA GLN A 395 3.95 32.74 -83.76
C GLN A 395 4.49 32.30 -82.40
N SER A 396 5.48 31.41 -82.45
CA SER A 396 6.35 31.08 -81.33
C SER A 396 6.92 32.38 -80.71
N LYS A 397 6.46 32.70 -79.51
CA LYS A 397 7.27 33.43 -78.52
C LYS A 397 7.70 32.45 -77.43
N LEU A 398 8.67 31.61 -77.78
CA LEU A 398 9.54 30.97 -76.81
C LEU A 398 10.37 32.06 -76.11
N PRO A 399 10.35 32.17 -74.77
CA PRO A 399 11.52 32.62 -74.03
C PRO A 399 12.58 31.52 -74.10
N ASP A 400 13.81 31.90 -74.42
CA ASP A 400 14.97 31.02 -74.50
C ASP A 400 15.31 30.47 -73.10
N ILE A 401 14.90 29.24 -72.82
CA ILE A 401 15.37 28.47 -71.66
C ILE A 401 16.22 27.33 -72.19
N LYS A 402 17.54 27.43 -71.98
CA LYS A 402 18.50 26.37 -72.21
C LYS A 402 18.21 25.20 -71.27
N ILE A 403 17.59 24.15 -71.81
CA ILE A 403 17.46 22.84 -71.16
C ILE A 403 18.70 22.01 -71.52
N PRO A 404 19.54 21.58 -70.56
CA PRO A 404 20.57 20.57 -70.83
C PRO A 404 19.91 19.20 -71.11
N PRO A 405 20.50 18.35 -71.96
CA PRO A 405 19.83 17.16 -72.48
C PRO A 405 19.60 16.09 -71.40
N PRO A 406 18.46 15.37 -71.44
CA PRO A 406 18.24 14.19 -70.60
C PRO A 406 19.03 12.97 -71.13
N PRO A 407 19.51 12.08 -70.25
CA PRO A 407 20.16 10.83 -70.66
C PRO A 407 19.14 9.82 -71.22
N PRO A 408 19.55 8.88 -72.09
CA PRO A 408 18.65 7.93 -72.72
C PRO A 408 18.16 6.83 -71.76
N PRO A 409 16.91 6.33 -71.91
CA PRO A 409 16.42 5.17 -71.17
C PRO A 409 16.97 3.86 -71.79
N PRO A 410 17.50 2.92 -70.98
CA PRO A 410 18.01 1.66 -71.49
C PRO A 410 16.87 0.68 -71.83
N MET A 411 16.91 0.12 -73.04
CA MET A 411 16.08 -1.01 -73.45
C MET A 411 16.41 -2.24 -72.59
N GLN A 412 15.37 -2.91 -72.09
CA GLN A 412 15.46 -4.28 -71.57
C GLN A 412 15.99 -5.21 -72.67
N LYS A 413 17.14 -5.83 -72.43
CA LYS A 413 17.50 -7.12 -73.03
C LYS A 413 17.61 -8.16 -71.92
N LEU A 414 17.04 -9.34 -72.20
CA LEU A 414 16.99 -10.53 -71.36
C LEU A 414 18.37 -10.93 -70.77
N GLN A 415 18.36 -11.25 -69.46
CA GLN A 415 19.05 -12.31 -68.66
C GLN A 415 20.49 -12.79 -69.03
N PRO A 416 21.30 -13.40 -68.11
CA PRO A 416 20.98 -14.00 -66.79
C PRO A 416 21.99 -13.72 -65.62
N GLY A 417 21.57 -14.00 -64.38
CA GLY A 417 22.48 -14.38 -63.26
C GLY A 417 22.66 -13.35 -62.13
N ALA A 418 22.10 -13.64 -60.95
CA ALA A 418 22.37 -12.95 -59.68
C ALA A 418 23.72 -13.40 -59.06
N PRO A 419 24.44 -12.51 -58.33
CA PRO A 419 24.51 -12.61 -56.87
C PRO A 419 24.54 -11.21 -56.16
N PRO A 420 24.55 -11.13 -54.80
CA PRO A 420 23.73 -10.17 -54.02
C PRO A 420 24.40 -8.82 -53.73
N PRO A 421 23.65 -7.75 -53.39
CA PRO A 421 24.25 -6.50 -52.96
C PRO A 421 24.48 -6.42 -51.43
N PRO A 422 25.69 -5.99 -50.99
CA PRO A 422 26.07 -5.66 -49.62
C PRO A 422 25.80 -4.15 -49.31
N PRO A 423 26.10 -3.63 -48.10
CA PRO A 423 25.31 -2.60 -47.40
C PRO A 423 25.75 -1.15 -47.68
N PRO A 424 24.95 -0.12 -47.31
CA PRO A 424 25.37 1.27 -47.40
C PRO A 424 26.19 1.73 -46.18
N PRO A 425 27.29 2.49 -46.40
CA PRO A 425 28.12 3.14 -45.38
C PRO A 425 27.68 4.60 -45.06
N PRO A 426 28.34 5.32 -44.12
CA PRO A 426 27.70 6.26 -43.19
C PRO A 426 27.96 7.78 -43.43
N GLY A 427 27.11 8.62 -42.81
CA GLY A 427 27.55 9.68 -41.88
C GLY A 427 27.61 11.17 -42.31
N ALA A 428 26.71 11.97 -41.69
CA ALA A 428 26.92 13.29 -41.02
C ALA A 428 27.07 14.62 -41.85
N PRO A 429 27.06 15.82 -41.22
CA PRO A 429 25.97 16.50 -40.48
C PRO A 429 25.80 18.03 -40.77
N ARG A 430 24.80 18.69 -40.13
CA ARG A 430 24.49 20.16 -39.96
C ARG A 430 23.13 20.57 -40.60
N GLY A 431 22.27 21.43 -40.06
CA GLY A 431 22.24 22.24 -38.83
C GLY A 431 21.04 23.22 -38.85
N GLY A 432 20.47 23.51 -37.67
CA GLY A 432 19.90 24.80 -37.22
C GLY A 432 18.76 25.49 -37.98
N GLY A 433 17.53 25.44 -37.44
CA GLY A 433 16.42 26.37 -37.74
C GLY A 433 15.82 26.99 -36.45
N PRO A 434 15.21 28.20 -36.50
CA PRO A 434 14.78 28.95 -35.31
C PRO A 434 13.41 28.51 -34.75
N PRO A 435 13.11 28.75 -33.44
CA PRO A 435 11.84 28.40 -32.80
C PRO A 435 10.73 29.47 -32.94
N PRO A 436 9.44 29.12 -32.73
CA PRO A 436 8.27 30.00 -32.92
C PRO A 436 8.02 31.02 -31.76
N PRO A 437 7.19 32.06 -31.99
CA PRO A 437 7.00 33.20 -31.08
C PRO A 437 5.96 32.96 -29.93
N PRO A 438 6.05 33.74 -28.82
CA PRO A 438 5.16 33.63 -27.64
C PRO A 438 3.86 34.49 -27.74
N PRO A 439 2.80 34.15 -26.96
CA PRO A 439 1.52 34.89 -26.95
C PRO A 439 1.52 36.15 -26.03
N PRO A 440 0.57 37.10 -26.21
CA PRO A 440 0.61 38.44 -25.61
C PRO A 440 0.07 38.53 -24.16
N PRO A 441 0.40 39.61 -23.42
CA PRO A 441 0.16 39.74 -21.99
C PRO A 441 -1.20 40.37 -21.63
N GLY A 442 -1.96 39.70 -20.76
CA GLY A 442 -3.17 40.24 -20.12
C GLY A 442 -2.94 40.46 -18.62
N MET A 443 -3.00 41.71 -18.18
CA MET A 443 -2.95 42.10 -16.77
C MET A 443 -4.22 41.70 -16.03
N GLY A 444 -4.08 40.85 -15.00
CA GLY A 444 -5.02 40.69 -13.90
C GLY A 444 -4.35 41.12 -12.58
N PRO A 445 -5.07 41.74 -11.63
CA PRO A 445 -4.48 42.28 -10.41
C PRO A 445 -3.98 41.17 -9.46
N PRO A 446 -2.94 41.44 -8.65
CA PRO A 446 -2.40 40.47 -7.70
C PRO A 446 -3.38 40.23 -6.52
N PRO A 447 -3.38 39.02 -5.92
CA PRO A 447 -4.13 38.77 -4.69
C PRO A 447 -3.56 39.56 -3.50
N PRO A 448 -4.38 39.93 -2.50
CA PRO A 448 -3.96 40.78 -1.38
C PRO A 448 -3.03 40.04 -0.40
N PRO A 449 -2.13 40.75 0.30
CA PRO A 449 -1.21 40.17 1.27
C PRO A 449 -1.93 39.74 2.57
N PRO A 450 -1.48 38.65 3.24
CA PRO A 450 -2.00 38.25 4.54
C PRO A 450 -1.59 39.25 5.65
N PRO A 451 -2.41 39.41 6.71
CA PRO A 451 -2.21 40.40 7.76
C PRO A 451 -0.95 40.14 8.60
N PRO A 452 -0.25 41.19 9.07
CA PRO A 452 0.98 41.07 9.84
C PRO A 452 0.69 40.72 11.30
N GLY A 453 1.22 39.59 11.78
CA GLY A 453 1.19 39.30 13.22
C GLY A 453 1.69 37.92 13.60
N MET A 454 2.63 37.88 14.56
CA MET A 454 3.20 36.71 15.26
C MET A 454 4.37 36.01 14.56
N GLY A 455 5.52 36.70 14.55
CA GLY A 455 6.81 36.02 14.53
C GLY A 455 7.08 35.30 15.86
N PRO A 456 7.86 34.20 15.87
CA PRO A 456 8.28 33.53 17.09
C PRO A 456 9.22 34.43 17.93
N PRO A 457 9.26 34.27 19.27
CA PRO A 457 9.99 35.17 20.15
C PRO A 457 11.51 35.08 19.93
N PRO A 458 12.25 36.19 20.09
CA PRO A 458 13.70 36.19 19.91
C PRO A 458 14.41 35.40 21.03
N PRO A 459 15.57 34.77 20.75
CA PRO A 459 16.35 34.08 21.78
C PRO A 459 17.00 35.09 22.73
N PRO A 460 17.19 34.74 24.02
CA PRO A 460 17.75 35.65 25.00
C PRO A 460 19.23 35.92 24.73
N MET A 461 19.60 37.20 24.74
CA MET A 461 20.98 37.67 24.72
C MET A 461 21.56 37.55 26.13
N GLY A 462 22.64 36.77 26.30
CA GLY A 462 23.38 36.76 27.56
C GLY A 462 24.47 35.70 27.64
N GLY A 463 25.72 36.14 27.84
CA GLY A 463 26.78 35.32 28.42
C GLY A 463 28.02 35.13 27.55
N ILE A 464 29.01 36.01 27.73
CA ILE A 464 30.41 35.77 27.33
C ILE A 464 30.89 34.53 28.10
N GLY A 465 31.16 33.44 27.39
CA GLY A 465 31.71 32.21 27.95
C GLY A 465 32.58 31.51 26.91
N PHE A 466 33.86 31.32 27.25
CA PHE A 466 34.87 30.66 26.41
C PHE A 466 34.39 29.30 25.89
N PRO A 467 34.74 28.90 24.64
CA PRO A 467 34.34 27.62 24.11
C PRO A 467 35.06 26.49 24.88
N PRO A 468 34.36 25.43 25.32
CA PRO A 468 35.00 24.26 25.89
C PRO A 468 35.79 23.50 24.81
N PRO A 469 36.84 22.75 25.17
CA PRO A 469 37.71 22.10 24.21
C PRO A 469 36.93 21.06 23.39
N ALA A 470 37.18 21.03 22.09
CA ALA A 470 36.52 20.14 21.15
C ALA A 470 36.74 18.67 21.56
N LYS A 471 35.66 17.99 21.97
CA LYS A 471 35.67 16.53 22.11
C LYS A 471 35.89 15.93 20.71
N VAL A 472 36.98 15.20 20.53
CA VAL A 472 37.18 14.36 19.35
C VAL A 472 36.11 13.27 19.38
N LEU A 473 35.07 13.43 18.56
CA LEU A 473 34.03 12.42 18.38
C LEU A 473 34.65 11.20 17.68
N VAL A 474 34.98 10.17 18.44
CA VAL A 474 35.33 8.86 17.87
C VAL A 474 34.06 8.26 17.29
N LEU A 475 33.98 8.19 15.97
CA LEU A 475 32.82 7.63 15.26
C LEU A 475 32.90 6.08 15.25
N PRO A 476 31.77 5.37 15.39
CA PRO A 476 31.75 3.90 15.40
C PRO A 476 32.24 3.27 14.10
N HIS A 477 32.67 2.01 14.17
CA HIS A 477 32.95 1.15 12.99
C HIS A 477 34.00 1.70 12.00
N GLY A 478 34.95 2.51 12.49
CA GLY A 478 36.01 3.08 11.65
C GLY A 478 35.56 4.21 10.72
N LEU A 479 34.35 4.75 10.93
CA LEU A 479 33.83 5.89 10.20
C LEU A 479 34.74 7.12 10.37
N LYS A 480 35.01 7.82 9.27
CA LYS A 480 35.69 9.12 9.28
C LYS A 480 34.67 10.25 9.34
N PRO A 481 35.01 11.41 9.96
CA PRO A 481 34.19 12.60 9.87
C PRO A 481 33.88 12.91 8.40
N LYS A 482 32.60 13.19 8.11
CA LYS A 482 32.14 13.51 6.77
C LYS A 482 32.81 14.79 6.28
N LYS A 483 33.37 14.76 5.07
CA LYS A 483 33.89 15.96 4.41
C LYS A 483 32.70 16.88 4.10
N LYS A 484 32.81 18.15 4.47
CA LYS A 484 31.84 19.16 4.04
C LYS A 484 32.15 19.53 2.59
N TRP A 485 31.10 19.58 1.78
CA TRP A 485 31.16 19.97 0.38
C TRP A 485 30.42 21.28 0.22
N ASP A 486 31.08 22.23 -0.43
CA ASP A 486 30.48 23.52 -0.77
C ASP A 486 29.99 23.48 -2.22
N VAL A 487 28.86 24.11 -2.46
CA VAL A 487 28.15 24.19 -3.73
C VAL A 487 27.86 25.66 -4.00
N ASP A 488 27.89 26.05 -5.27
CA ASP A 488 27.69 27.46 -5.61
C ASP A 488 26.21 27.84 -5.49
N GLY A 489 25.94 28.92 -4.75
CA GLY A 489 24.60 29.43 -4.45
C GLY A 489 23.88 28.79 -3.25
N PRO A 490 22.87 29.48 -2.69
CA PRO A 490 22.04 28.93 -1.61
C PRO A 490 21.13 27.80 -2.12
N ILE A 491 21.24 26.62 -1.53
CA ILE A 491 20.41 25.46 -1.86
C ILE A 491 19.22 25.36 -0.90
N LYS A 492 18.05 24.95 -1.40
CA LYS A 492 16.87 24.63 -0.56
C LYS A 492 17.22 23.48 0.41
N ARG A 493 16.96 23.67 1.70
CA ARG A 493 17.20 22.61 2.70
C ARG A 493 16.25 21.45 2.47
N ALA A 494 16.80 20.26 2.29
CA ALA A 494 16.01 19.04 2.26
C ALA A 494 15.57 18.66 3.68
N ASN A 495 14.31 18.23 3.84
CA ASN A 495 13.77 17.80 5.12
C ASN A 495 14.16 16.34 5.41
N TRP A 496 15.39 16.13 5.88
CA TRP A 496 15.91 14.78 6.16
C TRP A 496 16.05 14.52 7.65
N GLN A 497 15.78 13.28 8.06
CA GLN A 497 16.10 12.83 9.42
C GLN A 497 17.59 12.51 9.54
N VAL A 498 18.26 13.14 10.50
CA VAL A 498 19.70 12.95 10.73
C VAL A 498 19.96 11.56 11.29
N ILE A 499 20.72 10.75 10.54
CA ILE A 499 21.16 9.44 11.00
C ILE A 499 22.19 9.62 12.13
N THR A 500 21.93 9.03 13.28
CA THR A 500 22.86 9.06 14.43
C THR A 500 23.89 7.92 14.29
N PRO A 501 25.19 8.21 14.11
CA PRO A 501 26.21 7.17 13.86
C PRO A 501 26.26 6.08 14.94
N ALA A 502 25.99 6.43 16.21
CA ALA A 502 25.98 5.49 17.33
C ALA A 502 24.88 4.42 17.27
N LYS A 503 23.82 4.64 16.48
CA LYS A 503 22.71 3.69 16.30
C LYS A 503 22.86 2.81 15.06
N MET A 504 23.98 2.94 14.34
CA MET A 504 24.22 2.27 13.07
C MET A 504 24.94 0.93 13.27
N SER A 505 24.54 -0.09 12.50
CA SER A 505 25.22 -1.39 12.49
C SER A 505 26.52 -1.35 11.67
N GLU A 506 27.49 -2.20 12.00
CA GLU A 506 28.76 -2.33 11.26
C GLU A 506 28.56 -2.71 9.78
N LYS A 507 27.43 -3.38 9.47
CA LYS A 507 27.08 -3.79 8.10
C LYS A 507 26.38 -2.70 7.29
N ALA A 508 26.04 -1.55 7.90
CA ALA A 508 25.30 -0.50 7.23
C ALA A 508 26.06 0.05 6.02
N PHE A 509 25.31 0.38 4.97
CA PHE A 509 25.85 0.96 3.73
C PHE A 509 26.82 2.12 4.00
N TRP A 510 26.45 3.03 4.91
CA TRP A 510 27.22 4.23 5.26
C TRP A 510 28.60 3.94 5.85
N VAL A 511 28.81 2.76 6.43
CA VAL A 511 30.12 2.31 6.96
C VAL A 511 31.06 1.91 5.82
N LYS A 512 30.52 1.36 4.72
CA LYS A 512 31.29 0.87 3.58
C LYS A 512 31.43 1.91 2.46
N CYS A 513 30.54 2.90 2.40
CA CYS A 513 30.51 3.92 1.35
C CYS A 513 31.72 4.86 1.42
N LYS A 514 32.37 5.07 0.26
CA LYS A 514 33.50 6.01 0.09
C LYS A 514 33.03 7.23 -0.70
N GLU A 515 32.41 8.17 -0.02
CA GLU A 515 31.80 9.37 -0.63
C GLU A 515 32.78 10.20 -1.46
N ASP A 516 34.05 10.26 -1.07
CA ASP A 516 35.08 10.96 -1.83
C ASP A 516 35.29 10.41 -3.25
N ARG A 517 34.89 9.15 -3.50
CA ARG A 517 34.94 8.52 -4.84
C ARG A 517 33.67 8.73 -5.66
N LEU A 518 32.59 9.17 -5.01
CA LEU A 518 31.30 9.44 -5.62
C LEU A 518 31.09 10.93 -5.89
N ALA A 519 31.91 11.80 -5.28
CA ALA A 519 31.89 13.23 -5.54
C ALA A 519 32.52 13.54 -6.92
N SER A 520 31.77 14.18 -7.80
CA SER A 520 32.27 14.75 -9.06
C SER A 520 31.74 16.18 -9.24
N GLU A 521 32.48 16.99 -10.00
CA GLU A 521 32.09 18.37 -10.30
C GLU A 521 30.73 18.46 -11.01
N ASP A 522 30.46 17.52 -11.92
CA ASP A 522 29.18 17.39 -12.62
C ASP A 522 27.99 17.18 -11.67
N ILE A 523 28.18 16.39 -10.59
CA ILE A 523 27.15 16.16 -9.57
C ILE A 523 26.87 17.45 -8.80
N PHE A 524 27.91 18.21 -8.43
CA PHE A 524 27.73 19.48 -7.73
C PHE A 524 27.04 20.53 -8.61
N LEU A 525 27.39 20.60 -9.89
CA LEU A 525 26.72 21.47 -10.87
C LEU A 525 25.25 21.10 -11.05
N GLY A 526 24.94 19.81 -11.14
CA GLY A 526 23.56 19.32 -11.22
C GLY A 526 22.74 19.66 -9.97
N LEU A 527 23.34 19.51 -8.77
CA LEU A 527 22.70 19.87 -7.51
C LEU A 527 22.44 21.37 -7.41
N SER A 528 23.41 22.21 -7.78
CA SER A 528 23.23 23.66 -7.82
C SER A 528 22.15 24.05 -8.84
N SER A 529 22.13 23.47 -10.04
CA SER A 529 21.12 23.78 -11.07
C SER A 529 19.69 23.42 -10.64
N LYS A 530 19.49 22.24 -10.04
CA LYS A 530 18.16 21.74 -9.68
C LYS A 530 17.61 22.30 -8.37
N PHE A 531 18.49 22.59 -7.39
CA PHE A 531 18.07 22.87 -6.02
C PHE A 531 18.48 24.27 -5.50
N THR A 532 19.12 25.11 -6.33
CA THR A 532 19.36 26.52 -5.98
C THR A 532 18.05 27.26 -5.72
N SER A 533 18.04 28.11 -4.70
CA SER A 533 16.89 28.95 -4.36
C SER A 533 16.85 30.27 -5.15
N LYS A 534 17.81 30.52 -6.06
CA LYS A 534 17.82 31.67 -6.96
C LYS A 534 17.63 31.21 -8.41
N PRO A 535 16.76 31.84 -9.21
CA PRO A 535 16.65 31.51 -10.63
C PRO A 535 17.99 31.74 -11.32
N VAL A 536 18.44 30.77 -12.12
CA VAL A 536 19.62 30.90 -12.97
C VAL A 536 19.37 32.09 -13.90
N LYS A 537 20.28 33.07 -13.90
CA LYS A 537 20.19 34.24 -14.80
C LYS A 537 20.48 33.85 -16.24
#